data_AF-D8JQ42-F1
#
_entry.id   AF-D8JQ42-F1
#
_cell.length_a   1.000
_cell.length_b   1.000
_cell.length_c   1.000
_cell.angle_alpha   90.00
_cell.angle_beta   90.00
_cell.angle_gamma   90.00
#
_symmetry.space_group_name_H-M   'P 1'
#
loop_
_entity.id
_entity.type
_entity.pdbx_description
1 polymer ?
#
loop_
_entity_poly.entity_id
_entity_poly.type
_entity_poly.pdbx_seq_one_letter_code
_entity_poly.pdbx_strand_id
1 'polypeptide(L)'
;MSSTRSIFDCRTADEALEFMNIAEYRARCFVNAMRRNERTGKLEPVGWEFSDRFLPHPWVREAISEGWGKELRSHLILTVKNRICHGKPYDNIDELMPPREWVAYAKQQAERYRKAAEWRNANVRTGDMSGWLAKLMESNRRSSEEEAA
;
A
#
# COMPACT_ATOMS: atom_id res chain seq x y z
N MET A 1 25.17 -6.08 -9.73
CA MET A 1 25.68 -4.70 -9.92
C MET A 1 25.16 -3.84 -8.78
N SER A 2 25.91 -3.74 -7.68
CA SER A 2 25.54 -2.86 -6.56
C SER A 2 26.27 -1.54 -6.75
N SER A 3 25.56 -0.52 -7.24
CA SER A 3 26.07 0.85 -7.18
C SER A 3 25.86 1.30 -5.73
N THR A 4 26.95 1.58 -5.03
CA THR A 4 27.01 2.04 -3.63
C THR A 4 26.44 3.45 -3.42
N ARG A 5 25.85 4.06 -4.45
CA ARG A 5 25.36 5.44 -4.43
C ARG A 5 24.20 5.57 -3.43
N SER A 6 24.32 6.53 -2.52
CA SER A 6 23.33 6.87 -1.51
C SER A 6 22.74 8.26 -1.77
N ILE A 7 21.59 8.54 -1.16
CA ILE A 7 21.00 9.87 -1.09
C ILE A 7 21.96 10.91 -0.47
N PHE A 8 22.87 10.47 0.41
CA PHE A 8 23.87 11.36 1.02
C PHE A 8 24.98 11.79 0.05
N ASP A 9 25.07 11.18 -1.13
CA ASP A 9 26.00 11.58 -2.18
C ASP A 9 25.43 12.69 -3.09
N CYS A 10 24.15 13.05 -2.93
CA CYS A 10 23.51 14.12 -3.71
C CYS A 10 24.02 15.49 -3.26
N ARG A 11 24.33 16.37 -4.21
CA ARG A 11 24.89 17.70 -3.97
C ARG A 11 23.83 18.79 -3.91
N THR A 12 22.64 18.51 -4.45
CA THR A 12 21.53 19.45 -4.50
C THR A 12 20.21 18.80 -4.09
N ALA A 13 19.22 19.63 -3.76
CA ALA A 13 17.87 19.16 -3.45
C ALA A 13 17.20 18.47 -4.66
N ASP A 14 17.42 19.00 -5.87
CA ASP A 14 16.87 18.43 -7.10
C ASP A 14 17.46 17.04 -7.39
N GLU A 15 18.78 16.87 -7.20
CA GLU A 15 19.44 15.56 -7.32
C GLU A 15 18.90 14.57 -6.28
N ALA A 16 18.63 15.02 -5.05
CA ALA A 16 18.06 14.17 -4.00
C ALA A 16 16.61 13.77 -4.34
N LEU A 17 15.80 14.69 -4.87
CA LEU A 17 14.43 14.40 -5.30
C LEU A 17 14.40 13.41 -6.47
N GLU A 18 15.22 13.62 -7.49
CA GLU A 18 15.37 12.70 -8.61
C GLU A 18 15.80 11.31 -8.13
N PHE A 19 16.79 11.25 -7.24
CA PHE A 19 17.25 10.00 -6.65
C PHE A 19 16.11 9.28 -5.91
N MET A 20 15.34 9.99 -5.08
CA MET A 20 14.21 9.39 -4.34
C MET A 20 13.12 8.83 -5.27
N ASN A 21 12.85 9.50 -6.40
CA ASN A 21 11.90 9.03 -7.41
C ASN A 21 12.41 7.77 -8.12
N ILE A 22 13.70 7.74 -8.49
CA ILE A 22 14.34 6.55 -9.07
C ILE A 22 14.34 5.40 -8.05
N ALA A 23 14.64 5.66 -6.79
CA ALA A 23 14.65 4.67 -5.73
C ALA A 23 13.25 4.07 -5.51
N GLU A 24 12.21 4.90 -5.52
CA GLU A 24 10.83 4.43 -5.44
C GLU A 24 10.45 3.54 -6.62
N TYR A 25 10.77 3.96 -7.84
CA TYR A 25 10.50 3.16 -9.04
C TYR A 25 11.21 1.80 -8.97
N ARG A 26 12.50 1.79 -8.58
CA ARG A 26 13.27 0.55 -8.39
C ARG A 26 12.69 -0.35 -7.32
N ALA A 27 12.26 0.21 -6.20
CA ALA A 27 11.62 -0.55 -5.12
C ALA A 27 10.32 -1.20 -5.61
N ARG A 28 9.49 -0.49 -6.38
CA ARG A 28 8.27 -1.04 -6.99
C ARG A 28 8.58 -2.17 -7.97
N CYS A 29 9.58 -2.01 -8.83
CA CYS A 29 10.01 -3.07 -9.76
C CYS A 29 10.57 -4.32 -9.04
N PHE A 30 11.12 -4.15 -7.83
CA PHE A 30 11.62 -5.26 -7.02
C PHE A 30 10.48 -6.02 -6.33
N VAL A 31 9.56 -5.28 -5.69
CA VAL A 31 8.50 -5.85 -4.84
C VAL A 31 7.31 -6.35 -5.67
N ASN A 32 6.93 -5.63 -6.72
CA ASN A 32 5.73 -5.92 -7.49
C ASN A 32 6.02 -6.77 -8.72
N ALA A 33 5.03 -7.53 -9.18
CA ALA A 33 5.12 -8.18 -10.47
C ALA A 33 5.23 -7.13 -11.59
N MET A 34 5.80 -7.54 -12.72
CA MET A 34 5.98 -6.69 -13.89
C MET A 34 5.03 -7.16 -14.98
N ARG A 35 4.22 -6.26 -15.55
CA ARG A 35 3.34 -6.54 -16.69
C ARG A 35 3.57 -5.53 -17.80
N ARG A 36 3.30 -5.92 -19.03
CA ARG A 36 3.34 -4.99 -20.15
C ARG A 36 2.10 -4.10 -20.09
N ASN A 37 2.31 -2.80 -20.00
CA ASN A 37 1.23 -1.81 -20.06
C ASN A 37 0.80 -1.65 -21.53
N GLU A 38 -0.48 -1.85 -21.81
CA GLU A 38 -1.04 -1.79 -23.17
C GLU A 38 -0.90 -0.40 -23.80
N ARG A 39 -1.00 0.66 -22.99
CA ARG A 39 -0.96 2.05 -23.46
C ARG A 39 0.46 2.51 -23.78
N THR A 40 1.42 2.18 -22.93
CA THR A 40 2.81 2.65 -23.10
C THR A 40 3.69 1.65 -23.83
N GLY A 41 3.24 0.40 -23.96
CA GLY A 41 4.01 -0.71 -24.52
C GLY A 41 5.19 -1.15 -23.65
N LYS A 42 5.39 -0.55 -22.47
CA LYS A 42 6.54 -0.80 -21.60
C LYS A 42 6.21 -1.82 -20.52
N LEU A 43 7.24 -2.48 -20.00
CA LEU A 43 7.13 -3.36 -18.85
C LEU A 43 7.13 -2.50 -17.58
N GLU A 44 6.04 -2.53 -16.82
CA GLU A 44 5.81 -1.66 -15.66
C GLU A 44 5.37 -2.48 -14.42
N PRO A 45 5.71 -2.04 -13.20
CA PRO A 45 5.30 -2.73 -11.98
C PRO A 45 3.79 -2.58 -11.74
N VAL A 46 3.09 -3.68 -11.48
CA VAL A 46 1.64 -3.65 -11.19
C VAL A 46 1.37 -3.46 -9.71
N GLY A 47 0.42 -2.59 -9.36
CA GLY A 47 0.17 -2.23 -7.95
C GLY A 47 -0.45 -3.33 -7.08
N TRP A 48 -0.92 -4.42 -7.67
CA TRP A 48 -1.77 -5.42 -7.00
C TRP A 48 -1.14 -6.81 -6.86
N GLU A 49 -0.04 -7.11 -7.55
CA GLU A 49 0.66 -8.42 -7.46
C GLU A 49 2.06 -8.26 -6.86
N PHE A 50 2.49 -9.26 -6.09
CA PHE A 50 3.89 -9.42 -5.68
C PHE A 50 4.72 -10.01 -6.82
N SER A 51 6.01 -9.68 -6.88
CA SER A 51 6.93 -10.37 -7.78
C SER A 51 7.19 -11.81 -7.32
N ASP A 52 7.54 -12.69 -8.26
CA ASP A 52 7.69 -14.13 -8.01
C ASP A 52 8.66 -14.46 -6.88
N ARG A 53 9.67 -13.60 -6.65
CA ARG A 53 10.66 -13.78 -5.57
C ARG A 53 10.02 -13.76 -4.18
N PHE A 54 8.92 -13.05 -3.98
CA PHE A 54 8.24 -12.92 -2.68
C PHE A 54 7.22 -14.04 -2.43
N LEU A 55 6.72 -14.69 -3.48
CA LEU A 55 5.66 -15.71 -3.38
C LEU A 55 6.01 -16.95 -2.53
N PRO A 56 7.29 -17.37 -2.38
CA PRO A 56 7.66 -18.44 -1.47
C PRO A 56 7.47 -18.10 0.02
N HIS A 57 7.50 -16.82 0.40
CA HIS A 57 7.50 -16.41 1.80
C HIS A 57 6.12 -16.65 2.46
N PRO A 58 6.04 -17.28 3.65
CA PRO A 58 4.77 -17.63 4.30
C PRO A 58 3.83 -16.44 4.50
N TRP A 59 4.36 -15.31 4.99
CA TRP A 59 3.52 -14.11 5.20
C TRP A 59 3.00 -13.50 3.91
N VAL A 60 3.69 -13.67 2.78
CA VAL A 60 3.19 -13.17 1.50
C VAL A 60 2.00 -14.00 1.05
N ARG A 61 2.10 -15.33 1.16
CA ARG A 61 0.99 -16.24 0.87
C ARG A 61 -0.21 -15.97 1.76
N GLU A 62 0.03 -15.82 3.06
CA GLU A 62 -0.97 -15.48 4.06
C GLU A 62 -1.63 -14.11 3.78
N ALA A 63 -0.85 -13.09 3.45
CA ALA A 63 -1.37 -11.77 3.12
C ALA A 63 -2.25 -11.76 1.86
N ILE A 64 -1.91 -12.59 0.88
CA ILE A 64 -2.73 -12.78 -0.32
C ILE A 64 -4.04 -13.50 0.06
N SER A 65 -3.96 -14.60 0.80
CA SER A 65 -5.15 -15.40 1.16
C SER A 65 -6.11 -14.66 2.10
N GLU A 66 -5.58 -13.88 3.04
CA GLU A 66 -6.37 -13.16 4.03
C GLU A 66 -6.72 -11.73 3.62
N GLY A 67 -6.24 -11.25 2.47
CA GLY A 67 -6.63 -9.96 1.90
C GLY A 67 -5.95 -8.72 2.47
N TRP A 68 -4.79 -8.87 3.13
CA TRP A 68 -3.96 -7.74 3.62
C TRP A 68 -2.66 -7.55 2.81
N GLY A 69 -2.60 -8.12 1.60
CA GLY A 69 -1.43 -8.04 0.72
C GLY A 69 -1.06 -6.62 0.29
N LYS A 70 -2.01 -5.67 0.25
CA LYS A 70 -1.75 -4.28 -0.11
C LYS A 70 -0.89 -3.58 0.94
N GLU A 71 -1.18 -3.82 2.21
CA GLU A 71 -0.48 -3.30 3.36
C GLU A 71 0.96 -3.81 3.35
N LEU A 72 1.14 -5.13 3.18
CA LEU A 72 2.45 -5.76 3.12
C LEU A 72 3.29 -5.25 1.95
N ARG A 73 2.71 -5.12 0.74
CA ARG A 73 3.43 -4.53 -0.42
C ARG A 73 3.89 -3.10 -0.14
N SER A 74 3.02 -2.28 0.43
CA SER A 74 3.35 -0.88 0.76
C SER A 74 4.53 -0.80 1.74
N HIS A 75 4.53 -1.66 2.77
CA HIS A 75 5.64 -1.77 3.71
C HIS A 75 6.94 -2.16 2.99
N LEU A 76 6.93 -3.23 2.21
CA LEU A 76 8.11 -3.73 1.52
C LEU A 76 8.67 -2.71 0.52
N ILE A 77 7.82 -2.01 -0.23
CA ILE A 77 8.26 -0.94 -1.16
C ILE A 77 8.98 0.17 -0.38
N LEU A 78 8.43 0.60 0.76
CA LEU A 78 9.05 1.64 1.58
C LEU A 78 10.37 1.15 2.17
N THR A 79 10.42 -0.07 2.70
CA THR A 79 11.63 -0.68 3.25
C THR A 79 12.73 -0.79 2.20
N VAL A 80 12.41 -1.31 1.01
CA VAL A 80 13.37 -1.41 -0.11
C VAL A 80 13.81 -0.03 -0.59
N LYS A 81 12.89 0.93 -0.74
CA LYS A 81 13.22 2.33 -1.09
C LYS A 81 14.21 2.91 -0.09
N ASN A 82 13.95 2.75 1.21
CA ASN A 82 14.85 3.21 2.26
C ASN A 82 16.23 2.55 2.15
N ARG A 83 16.30 1.24 1.91
CA ARG A 83 17.59 0.55 1.73
C ARG A 83 18.35 1.09 0.51
N ILE A 84 17.68 1.30 -0.63
CA ILE A 84 18.28 1.92 -1.83
C ILE A 84 18.81 3.32 -1.52
N CYS A 85 18.02 4.17 -0.85
CA CYS A 85 18.46 5.52 -0.47
C CYS A 85 19.69 5.51 0.44
N HIS A 86 19.85 4.51 1.29
CA HIS A 86 20.99 4.41 2.21
C HIS A 86 22.13 3.54 1.68
N GLY A 87 22.09 3.12 0.42
CA GLY A 87 23.11 2.23 -0.16
C GLY A 87 23.20 0.87 0.54
N LYS A 88 22.11 0.40 1.17
CA LYS A 88 22.05 -0.87 1.90
C LYS A 88 21.54 -2.00 1.00
N PRO A 89 22.01 -3.24 1.19
CA PRO A 89 21.54 -4.40 0.44
C PRO A 89 20.06 -4.71 0.74
N TYR A 90 19.30 -5.16 -0.25
CA TYR A 90 17.85 -5.43 -0.14
C TYR A 90 17.42 -6.72 -0.87
N ASP A 91 18.37 -7.58 -1.18
CA ASP A 91 18.19 -8.86 -1.86
C ASP A 91 17.69 -9.96 -0.91
N ASN A 92 18.01 -9.89 0.39
CA ASN A 92 17.50 -10.81 1.40
C ASN A 92 16.06 -10.45 1.81
N ILE A 93 15.09 -11.28 1.39
CA ILE A 93 13.66 -11.06 1.60
C ILE A 93 13.28 -11.11 3.09
N ASP A 94 13.86 -12.03 3.86
CA ASP A 94 13.48 -12.23 5.27
C ASP A 94 13.79 -10.98 6.11
N GLU A 95 14.87 -10.26 5.78
CA GLU A 95 15.22 -9.02 6.47
C GLU A 95 14.38 -7.80 6.05
N LEU A 96 13.59 -7.93 4.99
CA LEU A 96 12.66 -6.88 4.56
C LEU A 96 11.31 -7.01 5.28
N MET A 97 11.06 -8.17 5.90
CA MET A 97 9.77 -8.47 6.48
C MET A 97 9.50 -7.64 7.73
N PRO A 98 8.25 -7.18 7.92
CA PRO A 98 7.87 -6.40 9.08
C PRO A 98 7.92 -7.23 10.38
N PRO A 99 8.03 -6.62 11.56
CA PRO A 99 7.89 -7.34 12.82
C PRO A 99 6.45 -7.89 13.00
N ARG A 100 6.27 -8.91 13.85
CA ARG A 100 4.98 -9.60 14.02
C ARG A 100 3.87 -8.67 14.52
N GLU A 101 4.21 -7.71 15.36
CA GLU A 101 3.28 -6.71 15.90
C GLU A 101 2.70 -5.84 14.78
N TRP A 102 3.54 -5.51 13.79
CA TRP A 102 3.10 -4.77 12.62
C TRP A 102 2.14 -5.60 11.77
N VAL A 103 2.39 -6.90 11.60
CA VAL A 103 1.49 -7.81 10.86
C VAL A 103 0.11 -7.87 11.52
N ALA A 104 0.06 -8.00 12.84
CA ALA A 104 -1.21 -8.00 13.59
C ALA A 104 -2.00 -6.69 13.36
N TYR A 105 -1.30 -5.54 13.41
CA TYR A 105 -1.91 -4.25 13.10
C TYR A 105 -2.40 -4.16 11.65
N ALA A 106 -1.60 -4.62 10.69
CA ALA A 106 -1.95 -4.59 9.27
C ALA A 106 -3.21 -5.42 8.97
N LYS A 107 -3.32 -6.62 9.56
CA LYS A 107 -4.54 -7.44 9.48
C LYS A 107 -5.77 -6.71 10.01
N GLN A 108 -5.62 -6.02 11.15
CA GLN A 108 -6.72 -5.23 11.72
C GLN A 108 -7.15 -4.08 10.79
N GLN A 109 -6.20 -3.38 10.16
CA GLN A 109 -6.51 -2.30 9.23
C GLN A 109 -7.16 -2.82 7.94
N ALA A 110 -6.65 -3.91 7.38
CA ALA A 110 -7.22 -4.53 6.20
C ALA A 110 -8.69 -4.92 6.44
N GLU A 111 -8.99 -5.50 7.61
CA GLU A 111 -10.36 -5.84 8.00
C GLU A 111 -11.26 -4.59 8.13
N ARG A 112 -10.75 -3.51 8.72
CA ARG A 112 -11.49 -2.23 8.81
C ARG A 112 -11.80 -1.66 7.42
N TYR A 113 -10.82 -1.65 6.52
CA TYR A 113 -11.00 -1.16 5.15
C TYR A 113 -11.94 -2.05 4.34
N ARG A 114 -11.90 -3.38 4.55
CA ARG A 114 -12.83 -4.33 3.92
C ARG A 114 -14.27 -4.04 4.36
N LYS A 115 -14.53 -3.93 5.65
CA LYS A 115 -15.87 -3.56 6.18
C LYS A 115 -16.34 -2.20 5.65
N ALA A 116 -15.44 -1.22 5.57
CA ALA A 116 -15.77 0.09 5.01
C ALA A 116 -16.06 0.02 3.49
N ALA A 117 -15.38 -0.85 2.75
CA ALA A 117 -15.66 -1.09 1.32
C ALA A 117 -17.00 -1.81 1.12
N GLU A 118 -17.30 -2.84 1.93
CA GLU A 118 -18.59 -3.53 1.94
C GLU A 118 -19.73 -2.58 2.25
N TRP A 119 -19.57 -1.75 3.29
CA TRP A 119 -20.55 -0.72 3.65
C TRP A 119 -20.75 0.30 2.52
N ARG A 120 -19.67 0.76 1.88
CA ARG A 120 -19.75 1.67 0.73
C ARG A 120 -20.48 1.01 -0.44
N ASN A 121 -20.15 -0.23 -0.78
CA ASN A 121 -20.82 -0.93 -1.87
C ASN A 121 -22.32 -1.17 -1.59
N ALA A 122 -22.68 -1.40 -0.34
CA ALA A 122 -24.08 -1.61 0.07
C ALA A 122 -24.89 -0.31 0.16
N ASN A 123 -24.27 0.82 0.49
CA ASN A 123 -24.97 2.08 0.80
C ASN A 123 -24.72 3.22 -0.21
N VAL A 124 -23.66 3.14 -1.01
CA VAL A 124 -23.30 4.13 -2.04
C VAL A 124 -23.54 3.48 -3.40
N ARG A 125 -24.79 3.54 -3.87
CA ARG A 125 -25.08 3.30 -5.29
C ARG A 125 -24.45 4.44 -6.09
N THR A 126 -23.41 4.13 -6.86
CA THR A 126 -22.90 4.93 -8.01
C THR A 126 -23.16 6.44 -7.90
N GLY A 127 -22.32 7.14 -7.14
CA GLY A 127 -22.17 8.60 -7.25
C GLY A 127 -23.19 9.47 -6.53
N ASP A 128 -24.25 8.93 -5.91
CA ASP A 128 -25.22 9.75 -5.19
C ASP A 128 -25.08 9.63 -3.65
N MET A 129 -24.48 10.65 -3.04
CA MET A 129 -24.33 10.79 -1.59
C MET A 129 -25.62 11.23 -0.89
N SER A 130 -26.68 11.54 -1.64
CA SER A 130 -27.97 12.02 -1.11
C SER A 130 -28.59 11.03 -0.12
N GLY A 131 -28.52 9.72 -0.39
CA GLY A 131 -29.09 8.69 0.47
C GLY A 131 -28.38 8.57 1.83
N TRP A 132 -27.07 8.86 1.89
CA TRP A 132 -26.32 8.88 3.14
C TRP A 132 -26.62 10.14 3.94
N LEU A 133 -26.64 11.31 3.30
CA LEU A 133 -27.00 12.58 3.93
C LEU A 133 -28.41 12.53 4.51
N ALA A 134 -29.38 11.96 3.77
CA ALA A 134 -30.74 11.80 4.24
C ALA A 134 -30.83 10.91 5.49
N LYS A 135 -30.13 9.77 5.52
CA LYS A 135 -30.08 8.90 6.71
C LYS A 135 -29.41 9.57 7.90
N LEU A 136 -28.36 10.36 7.68
CA LEU A 136 -27.66 11.10 8.72
C LEU A 136 -28.55 12.19 9.33
N MET A 137 -29.26 12.94 8.49
CA MET A 137 -30.21 13.98 8.92
C MET A 137 -31.38 13.37 9.70
N GLU A 138 -31.92 12.23 9.24
CA GLU A 138 -32.99 11.51 9.94
C GLU A 138 -32.54 11.01 11.32
N SER A 139 -31.31 10.48 11.42
CA SER A 139 -30.73 10.05 12.70
C SER A 139 -30.53 11.22 13.66
N ASN A 140 -30.02 12.35 13.18
CA ASN A 140 -29.82 13.54 14.00
C ASN A 140 -31.15 14.15 14.47
N ARG A 141 -32.18 14.14 13.62
CA ARG A 141 -33.54 14.59 13.97
C ARG A 141 -34.14 13.75 15.09
N ARG A 142 -34.05 12.42 15.00
CA ARG A 142 -34.55 11.52 16.06
C ARG A 142 -33.79 11.69 17.37
N SER A 143 -32.47 11.89 17.31
CA SER A 143 -31.66 12.14 18.50
C SER A 143 -32.01 13.45 19.20
N SER A 144 -32.34 14.50 18.43
CA SER A 144 -32.76 15.79 19.00
C SER A 144 -34.21 15.81 19.49
N GLU A 145 -35.07 14.96 18.94
CA GLU A 145 -36.43 14.72 19.45
C GLU A 145 -36.44 13.89 20.74
N GLU A 146 -35.51 12.95 20.90
CA GLU A 146 -35.32 12.17 22.14
C GLU A 146 -34.67 12.99 23.27
N GLU A 147 -33.80 13.96 22.95
CA GLU A 147 -33.23 14.90 23.95
C GLU A 147 -34.23 16.00 24.39
N ALA A 148 -35.29 16.24 23.61
CA ALA A 148 -36.30 17.26 23.88
C ALA A 148 -37.58 16.73 24.57
N ALA A 149 -37.67 15.41 24.80
CA ALA A 149 -38.78 14.73 25.48
C ALA A 149 -38.42 14.36 26.92
#